data_AF-A0A0A7GF33-F1
#
_entry.id   AF-A0A0A7GF33-F1
#
_cell.length_a   1.000
_cell.length_b   1.000
_cell.length_c   1.000
_cell.angle_alpha   90.00
_cell.angle_beta   90.00
_cell.angle_gamma   90.00
#
_symmetry.space_group_name_H-M   'P 1'
#
loop_
_entity.id
_entity.type
_entity.pdbx_description
1 polymer ?
#
loop_
_entity_poly.entity_id
_entity_poly.type
_entity_poly.pdbx_seq_one_letter_code
_entity_poly.pdbx_strand_id
1 'polypeptide(L)'
;MEFEEEIREIFDEDFVKRAVKLKKTGNIFNPVFYILFTRLVEMSSLINDIVLPNRAEIEEMFRTRVEFLQLDMKTINEVLRRVWIFEIKRDEEYKFSKGIEDLMYIVYRMKDIQKKIDDVLLKHVSKWKKEDILELYFILVKVLLELEERTVDIASKEARTAWLTWLMENMGINGNRVSEVYEYLSKTRNPLAVIRLAESGDYSEIQDFEALLKDLDESTRNILLNGMKVVFRDIT
;
A
#
# COMPACT_ATOMS: atom_id res chain seq x y z
N MET A 1 -0.46 18.69 -13.66
CA MET A 1 0.21 17.47 -14.16
C MET A 1 1.59 17.35 -13.53
N GLU A 2 2.49 18.31 -13.68
CA GLU A 2 3.86 18.23 -13.12
C GLU A 2 3.90 18.02 -11.58
N PHE A 3 3.15 18.79 -10.77
CA PHE A 3 3.10 18.59 -9.32
C PHE A 3 2.63 17.17 -8.92
N GLU A 4 1.56 16.68 -9.55
CA GLU A 4 1.00 15.35 -9.25
C GLU A 4 2.01 14.24 -9.58
N GLU A 5 2.72 14.35 -10.69
CA GLU A 5 3.77 13.42 -11.10
C GLU A 5 4.95 13.44 -10.12
N GLU A 6 5.45 14.63 -9.76
CA GLU A 6 6.54 14.77 -8.77
C GLU A 6 6.17 14.16 -7.41
N ILE A 7 4.93 14.35 -6.95
CA ILE A 7 4.47 13.72 -5.70
C ILE A 7 4.46 12.19 -5.83
N ARG A 8 4.01 11.62 -6.96
CA ARG A 8 4.00 10.17 -7.16
C ARG A 8 5.41 9.58 -7.15
N GLU A 9 6.39 10.27 -7.73
CA GLU A 9 7.79 9.83 -7.78
C GLU A 9 8.46 9.74 -6.41
N ILE A 10 7.93 10.45 -5.39
CA ILE A 10 8.43 10.35 -4.01
C ILE A 10 8.20 8.93 -3.45
N PHE A 11 7.14 8.24 -3.88
CA PHE A 11 6.72 6.94 -3.39
C PHE A 11 7.20 5.81 -4.31
N ASP A 12 8.49 5.47 -4.20
CA ASP A 12 9.11 4.40 -4.97
C ASP A 12 8.49 3.01 -4.73
N GLU A 13 8.77 2.07 -5.64
CA GLU A 13 8.25 0.69 -5.52
C GLU A 13 8.66 0.02 -4.21
N ASP A 14 9.83 0.32 -3.67
CA ASP A 14 10.32 -0.28 -2.43
C ASP A 14 9.49 0.19 -1.22
N PHE A 15 9.09 1.47 -1.21
CA PHE A 15 8.14 1.99 -0.23
C PHE A 15 6.79 1.27 -0.33
N VAL A 16 6.25 1.13 -1.55
CA VAL A 16 4.98 0.42 -1.77
C VAL A 16 5.05 -1.04 -1.32
N LYS A 17 6.10 -1.77 -1.71
CA LYS A 17 6.31 -3.18 -1.34
C LYS A 17 6.33 -3.36 0.18
N ARG A 18 6.98 -2.46 0.92
CA ARG A 18 7.02 -2.53 2.39
C ARG A 18 5.71 -2.10 3.05
N ALA A 19 5.03 -1.10 2.50
CA ALA A 19 3.69 -0.73 2.97
C ALA A 19 2.69 -1.90 2.83
N VAL A 20 2.76 -2.63 1.71
CA VAL A 20 2.00 -3.89 1.49
C VAL A 20 2.34 -4.94 2.54
N LYS A 21 3.62 -5.17 2.83
CA LYS A 21 4.05 -6.13 3.87
C LYS A 21 3.50 -5.78 5.24
N LEU A 22 3.63 -4.52 5.66
CA LEU A 22 3.10 -4.06 6.95
C LEU A 22 1.59 -4.31 7.05
N LYS A 23 0.85 -3.97 6.00
CA LYS A 23 -0.59 -4.19 5.95
C LYS A 23 -0.96 -5.68 6.04
N LYS A 24 -0.25 -6.57 5.33
CA LYS A 24 -0.44 -8.03 5.43
C LYS A 24 -0.15 -8.58 6.83
N THR A 25 0.83 -8.02 7.52
CA THR A 25 1.18 -8.42 8.90
C THR A 25 0.21 -7.89 9.96
N GLY A 26 -0.80 -7.10 9.58
CA GLY A 26 -1.75 -6.51 10.52
C GLY A 26 -1.13 -5.43 11.41
N ASN A 27 -0.02 -4.83 10.98
CA ASN A 27 0.58 -3.72 11.70
C ASN A 27 -0.37 -2.52 11.67
N ILE A 28 -0.67 -1.98 12.85
CA ILE A 28 -1.56 -0.82 13.02
C ILE A 28 -0.95 0.43 12.39
N PHE A 29 0.39 0.51 12.36
CA PHE A 29 1.10 1.64 11.76
C PHE A 29 1.27 1.45 10.25
N ASN A 30 0.51 2.22 9.47
CA ASN A 30 0.66 2.34 8.03
C ASN A 30 1.31 3.71 7.69
N PRO A 31 2.46 3.74 7.00
CA PRO A 31 3.12 5.00 6.65
C PRO A 31 2.32 5.92 5.75
N VAL A 32 1.57 5.37 4.79
CA VAL A 32 0.74 6.17 3.88
C VAL A 32 -0.32 6.91 4.68
N PHE A 33 -0.95 6.20 5.63
CA PHE A 33 -1.92 6.77 6.54
C PHE A 33 -1.31 7.88 7.42
N TYR A 34 -0.10 7.67 7.96
CA TYR A 34 0.58 8.70 8.76
C TYR A 34 0.82 9.98 7.95
N ILE A 35 1.35 9.85 6.72
CA ILE A 35 1.58 11.01 5.84
C ILE A 35 0.24 11.69 5.55
N LEU A 36 -0.78 10.93 5.11
CA LEU A 36 -2.12 11.45 4.86
C LEU A 36 -2.67 12.22 6.07
N PHE A 37 -2.62 11.63 7.26
CA PHE A 37 -3.05 12.27 8.49
C PHE A 37 -2.34 13.61 8.71
N THR A 38 -1.01 13.64 8.57
CA THR A 38 -0.26 14.89 8.74
C THR A 38 -0.68 15.96 7.72
N ARG A 39 -0.96 15.59 6.47
CA ARG A 39 -1.41 16.54 5.43
C ARG A 39 -2.82 17.04 5.66
N LEU A 40 -3.70 16.21 6.23
CA LEU A 40 -5.03 16.65 6.66
C LEU A 40 -4.97 17.66 7.81
N VAL A 41 -4.06 17.46 8.77
CA VAL A 41 -3.85 18.41 9.88
C VAL A 41 -3.36 19.76 9.34
N GLU A 42 -2.35 19.77 8.47
CA GLU A 42 -1.82 21.00 7.86
C GLU A 42 -2.86 21.74 7.03
N MET A 43 -3.58 20.99 6.18
CA MET A 43 -4.66 21.55 5.38
C MET A 43 -5.75 22.16 6.26
N SER A 44 -6.11 21.48 7.37
CA SER A 44 -7.04 22.03 8.37
C SER A 44 -6.50 23.32 9.01
N SER A 45 -5.22 23.36 9.38
CA SER A 45 -4.58 24.56 9.94
C SER A 45 -4.63 25.74 8.97
N LEU A 46 -4.45 25.50 7.67
CA LEU A 46 -4.60 26.52 6.63
C LEU A 46 -6.05 26.96 6.44
N ILE A 47 -6.99 26.01 6.38
CA ILE A 47 -8.43 26.29 6.23
C ILE A 47 -8.93 27.16 7.38
N ASN A 48 -8.48 26.90 8.61
CA ASN A 48 -8.92 27.59 9.80
C ASN A 48 -8.06 28.83 10.15
N ASP A 49 -7.18 29.27 9.25
CA ASP A 49 -6.31 30.44 9.42
C ASP A 49 -5.45 30.40 10.69
N ILE A 50 -5.12 29.18 11.17
CA ILE A 50 -4.14 28.95 12.23
C ILE A 50 -2.73 29.18 11.68
N VAL A 51 -2.50 28.79 10.43
CA VAL A 51 -1.26 29.02 9.68
C VAL A 51 -1.60 29.94 8.52
N LEU A 52 -0.91 31.07 8.41
CA LEU A 52 -1.17 32.04 7.34
C LEU A 52 -0.50 31.58 6.03
N PRO A 53 -1.07 31.93 4.85
CA PRO A 53 -0.59 31.46 3.56
C PRO A 53 0.65 32.25 3.09
N ASN A 54 1.71 32.25 3.88
CA ASN A 54 2.99 32.86 3.54
C ASN A 54 4.15 31.90 3.83
N ARG A 55 5.30 32.17 3.22
CA ARG A 55 6.45 31.26 3.25
C ARG A 55 6.93 30.91 4.65
N ALA A 56 7.06 31.92 5.51
CA ALA A 56 7.61 31.73 6.85
C ALA A 56 6.71 30.84 7.70
N GLU A 57 5.39 31.07 7.65
CA GLU A 57 4.40 30.30 8.40
C GLU A 57 4.28 28.85 7.90
N ILE A 58 4.35 28.64 6.58
CA ILE A 58 4.34 27.29 5.99
C ILE A 58 5.63 26.53 6.34
N GLU A 59 6.80 27.16 6.20
CA GLU A 59 8.07 26.53 6.57
C GLU A 59 8.14 26.22 8.08
N GLU A 60 7.56 27.09 8.92
CA GLU A 60 7.45 26.87 10.36
C GLU A 60 6.51 25.71 10.72
N MET A 61 5.37 25.61 10.02
CA MET A 61 4.46 24.46 10.13
C MET A 61 5.19 23.15 9.77
N PHE A 62 5.98 23.15 8.69
CA PHE A 62 6.77 22.00 8.28
C PHE A 62 7.83 21.60 9.33
N ARG A 63 8.55 22.59 9.85
CA ARG A 63 9.55 22.38 10.91
C ARG A 63 8.90 21.75 12.15
N THR A 64 7.78 22.32 12.59
CA THR A 64 7.03 21.85 13.76
C THR A 64 6.56 20.39 13.58
N ARG A 65 6.01 20.04 12.41
CA ARG A 65 5.63 18.66 12.09
C ARG A 65 6.82 17.70 12.17
N VAL A 66 7.98 18.08 11.63
CA VAL A 66 9.19 17.25 11.67
C VAL A 66 9.68 17.04 13.11
N GLU A 67 9.61 18.06 13.96
CA GLU A 67 9.96 17.96 15.38
C GLU A 67 9.01 17.00 16.12
N PHE A 68 7.70 17.12 15.92
CA PHE A 68 6.71 16.18 16.49
C PHE A 68 6.92 14.76 15.98
N LEU A 69 7.13 14.56 14.67
CA LEU A 69 7.44 13.26 14.10
C LEU A 69 8.65 12.62 14.80
N GLN A 70 9.72 13.37 15.07
CA GLN A 70 10.88 12.82 15.77
C GLN A 70 10.56 12.38 17.20
N LEU A 71 9.74 13.16 17.91
CA LEU A 71 9.29 12.82 19.26
C LEU A 71 8.40 11.57 19.26
N ASP A 72 7.42 11.52 18.36
CA ASP A 72 6.53 10.38 18.17
C ASP A 72 7.33 9.12 17.85
N MET A 73 8.25 9.19 16.88
CA MET A 73 9.05 8.04 16.45
C MET A 73 9.99 7.55 17.53
N LYS A 74 10.63 8.45 18.29
CA LYS A 74 11.46 8.06 19.44
C LYS A 74 10.64 7.33 20.50
N THR A 75 9.43 7.83 20.77
CA THR A 75 8.52 7.26 21.75
C THR A 75 7.99 5.90 21.29
N ILE A 76 7.50 5.82 20.05
CA ILE A 76 7.02 4.59 19.41
C ILE A 76 8.13 3.53 19.46
N ASN A 77 9.34 3.84 19.01
CA ASN A 77 10.45 2.88 18.98
C ASN A 77 10.79 2.34 20.38
N GLU A 78 10.85 3.21 21.40
CA GLU A 78 11.14 2.78 22.76
C GLU A 78 10.02 1.90 23.34
N VAL A 79 8.75 2.28 23.15
CA VAL A 79 7.61 1.50 23.62
C VAL A 79 7.55 0.14 22.94
N LEU A 80 7.70 0.10 21.62
CA LEU A 80 7.71 -1.15 20.85
C LEU A 80 8.85 -2.07 21.27
N ARG A 81 10.05 -1.53 21.49
CA ARG A 81 11.18 -2.30 22.01
C ARG A 81 10.89 -2.90 23.38
N ARG A 82 10.26 -2.14 24.28
CA ARG A 82 9.87 -2.63 25.61
C ARG A 82 8.81 -3.72 25.55
N VAL A 83 7.78 -3.54 24.71
CA VAL A 83 6.75 -4.56 24.47
C VAL A 83 7.42 -5.83 23.93
N TRP A 84 8.31 -5.71 22.95
CA TRP A 84 9.02 -6.88 22.41
C TRP A 84 9.85 -7.63 23.46
N ILE A 85 10.60 -6.92 24.32
CA ILE A 85 11.35 -7.53 25.43
C ILE A 85 10.42 -8.20 26.44
N PHE A 86 9.27 -7.57 26.72
CA PHE A 86 8.27 -8.12 27.64
C PHE A 86 7.69 -9.46 27.13
N GLU A 87 7.39 -9.53 25.83
CA GLU A 87 6.86 -10.75 25.19
C GLU A 87 7.90 -11.88 25.14
N ILE A 88 9.16 -11.58 24.77
CA ILE A 88 10.26 -12.57 24.79
C ILE A 88 10.38 -13.23 26.17
N LYS A 89 10.24 -12.44 27.25
CA LYS A 89 10.33 -12.95 28.62
C LYS A 89 9.18 -13.89 29.01
N ARG A 90 8.08 -13.87 28.26
CA ARG A 90 6.87 -14.65 28.53
C ARG A 90 6.71 -15.87 27.63
N ASP A 91 7.65 -16.09 26.71
CA ASP A 91 7.56 -17.14 25.68
C ASP A 91 6.28 -17.05 24.83
N GLU A 92 5.70 -15.84 24.73
CA GLU A 92 4.54 -15.57 23.89
C GLU A 92 5.03 -15.04 22.53
N GLU A 93 4.72 -15.78 21.45
CA GLU A 93 5.06 -15.40 20.07
C GLU A 93 4.11 -14.29 19.57
N TYR A 94 4.33 -13.05 20.03
CA TYR A 94 3.56 -11.93 19.51
C TYR A 94 3.93 -11.68 18.03
N LYS A 95 2.92 -11.72 17.14
CA LYS A 95 3.08 -11.54 15.68
C LYS A 95 3.74 -10.22 15.26
N PHE A 96 3.77 -9.23 16.15
CA PHE A 96 4.39 -7.92 15.94
C PHE A 96 5.89 -7.98 15.59
N SER A 97 6.62 -8.93 16.18
CA SER A 97 8.04 -9.14 15.88
C SER A 97 8.32 -9.38 14.39
N LYS A 98 7.36 -9.94 13.65
CA LYS A 98 7.49 -10.26 12.21
C LYS A 98 7.46 -9.04 11.28
N GLY A 99 7.13 -7.84 11.78
CA GLY A 99 7.08 -6.62 10.97
C GLY A 99 7.88 -5.44 11.53
N ILE A 100 8.64 -5.66 12.62
CA ILE A 100 9.35 -4.57 13.30
C ILE A 100 10.48 -3.96 12.45
N GLU A 101 11.16 -4.77 11.63
CA GLU A 101 12.22 -4.29 10.74
C GLU A 101 11.65 -3.39 9.63
N ASP A 102 10.57 -3.83 8.98
CA ASP A 102 9.87 -3.03 7.97
C ASP A 102 9.33 -1.73 8.57
N LEU A 103 8.81 -1.79 9.81
CA LEU A 103 8.36 -0.62 10.55
C LEU A 103 9.52 0.35 10.81
N MET A 104 10.64 -0.13 11.36
CA MET A 104 11.83 0.68 11.64
C MET A 104 12.39 1.33 10.37
N TYR A 105 12.44 0.60 9.26
CA TYR A 105 12.87 1.12 7.97
C TYR A 105 11.96 2.26 7.49
N ILE A 106 10.65 2.05 7.55
CA ILE A 106 9.66 3.03 7.14
C ILE A 106 9.72 4.29 8.01
N VAL A 107 9.85 4.11 9.32
CA VAL A 107 10.02 5.22 10.28
C VAL A 107 11.25 6.06 9.92
N TYR A 108 12.36 5.41 9.56
CA TYR A 108 13.58 6.12 9.16
C TYR A 108 13.39 6.92 7.86
N ARG A 109 12.72 6.34 6.86
CA ARG A 109 12.45 7.01 5.56
C ARG A 109 11.38 8.09 5.66
N MET A 110 10.54 8.06 6.68
CA MET A 110 9.43 9.00 6.84
C MET A 110 9.91 10.45 6.80
N LYS A 111 11.05 10.73 7.46
CA LYS A 111 11.66 12.06 7.46
C LYS A 111 12.02 12.54 6.04
N ASP A 112 12.62 11.67 5.24
CA ASP A 112 13.06 12.02 3.88
C ASP A 112 11.87 12.18 2.93
N ILE A 113 10.85 11.33 3.06
CA ILE A 113 9.60 11.44 2.28
C ILE A 113 8.89 12.75 2.60
N GLN A 114 8.71 13.05 3.89
CA GLN A 114 8.05 14.28 4.33
C GLN A 114 8.81 15.52 3.83
N LYS A 115 10.15 15.50 3.89
CA LYS A 115 10.99 16.58 3.35
C LYS A 115 10.82 16.75 1.84
N LYS A 116 10.84 15.65 1.06
CA LYS A 116 10.63 15.73 -0.39
C LYS A 116 9.26 16.32 -0.73
N ILE A 117 8.21 15.94 0.01
CA ILE A 117 6.88 16.51 -0.17
C ILE A 117 6.89 18.02 0.11
N ASP A 118 7.53 18.45 1.21
CA ASP A 118 7.66 19.86 1.55
C ASP A 118 8.40 20.64 0.46
N ASP A 119 9.51 20.10 -0.05
CA ASP A 119 10.30 20.71 -1.12
C ASP A 119 9.46 20.88 -2.40
N VAL A 120 8.69 19.86 -2.79
CA VAL A 120 7.78 19.91 -3.95
C VAL A 120 6.64 20.90 -3.72
N LEU A 121 6.04 20.94 -2.52
CA LEU A 121 5.04 21.95 -2.18
C LEU A 121 5.60 23.37 -2.35
N LEU A 122 6.73 23.68 -1.72
CA LEU A 122 7.34 25.02 -1.79
C LEU A 122 7.75 25.40 -3.21
N LYS A 123 8.20 24.44 -4.01
CA LYS A 123 8.55 24.64 -5.43
C LYS A 123 7.33 25.07 -6.25
N HIS A 124 6.16 24.48 -5.98
CA HIS A 124 4.95 24.67 -6.79
C HIS A 124 4.00 25.76 -6.28
N VAL A 125 4.24 26.33 -5.08
CA VAL A 125 3.52 27.53 -4.62
C VAL A 125 3.92 28.74 -5.47
N SER A 126 3.13 28.99 -6.53
CA SER A 126 3.34 30.13 -7.43
C SER A 126 2.88 31.46 -6.81
N LYS A 127 1.86 31.41 -5.94
CA LYS A 127 1.27 32.55 -5.26
C LYS A 127 1.01 32.17 -3.80
N TRP A 128 1.42 33.06 -2.91
CA TRP A 128 1.15 32.96 -1.47
C TRP A 128 -0.28 33.38 -1.15
N LYS A 129 -1.24 32.69 -1.77
CA LYS A 129 -2.67 32.79 -1.50
C LYS A 129 -3.15 31.46 -0.95
N LYS A 130 -4.13 31.53 -0.05
CA LYS A 130 -4.69 30.36 0.63
C LYS A 130 -5.22 29.32 -0.36
N GLU A 131 -5.94 29.78 -1.38
CA GLU A 131 -6.58 28.90 -2.37
C GLU A 131 -5.55 28.13 -3.19
N ASP A 132 -4.49 28.79 -3.65
CA ASP A 132 -3.43 28.19 -4.46
C ASP A 132 -2.66 27.12 -3.66
N ILE A 133 -2.42 27.35 -2.35
CA ILE A 133 -1.76 26.37 -1.47
C ILE A 133 -2.70 25.18 -1.20
N LEU A 134 -3.98 25.45 -0.91
CA LEU A 134 -4.96 24.40 -0.65
C LEU A 134 -5.18 23.48 -1.86
N GLU A 135 -5.14 24.01 -3.08
CA GLU A 135 -5.20 23.20 -4.31
C GLU A 135 -4.07 22.15 -4.36
N LEU A 136 -2.84 22.55 -4.04
CA LEU A 136 -1.70 21.61 -3.97
C LEU A 136 -1.92 20.54 -2.89
N TYR A 137 -2.47 20.92 -1.73
CA TYR A 137 -2.83 19.97 -0.68
C TYR A 137 -3.93 19.00 -1.11
N PHE A 138 -4.95 19.45 -1.85
CA PHE A 138 -5.99 18.56 -2.37
C PHE A 138 -5.41 17.53 -3.35
N ILE A 139 -4.51 17.96 -4.25
CA ILE A 139 -3.83 17.05 -5.18
C ILE A 139 -2.96 16.05 -4.40
N LEU A 140 -2.19 16.51 -3.41
CA LEU A 140 -1.39 15.65 -2.55
C LEU A 140 -2.23 14.61 -1.81
N VAL A 141 -3.35 15.02 -1.21
CA VAL A 141 -4.29 14.14 -0.52
C VAL A 141 -4.87 13.10 -1.47
N LYS A 142 -5.30 13.51 -2.67
CA LYS A 142 -5.76 12.59 -3.73
C LYS A 142 -4.71 11.53 -4.04
N VAL A 143 -3.45 11.93 -4.29
CA VAL A 143 -2.37 10.97 -4.59
C VAL A 143 -2.13 10.01 -3.44
N LEU A 144 -2.17 10.48 -2.20
CA LEU A 144 -2.00 9.64 -1.01
C LEU A 144 -3.15 8.63 -0.84
N LEU A 145 -4.40 9.03 -1.14
CA LEU A 145 -5.56 8.14 -1.12
C LEU A 145 -5.45 7.04 -2.18
N GLU A 146 -5.11 7.39 -3.42
CA GLU A 146 -4.89 6.40 -4.50
C GLU A 146 -3.74 5.45 -4.18
N LEU A 147 -2.68 5.94 -3.53
CA LEU A 147 -1.56 5.11 -3.08
C LEU A 147 -2.00 4.11 -2.00
N GLU A 148 -2.87 4.55 -1.08
CA GLU A 148 -3.43 3.69 -0.05
C GLU A 148 -4.35 2.61 -0.64
N GLU A 149 -5.23 2.99 -1.57
CA GLU A 149 -6.08 2.05 -2.33
C GLU A 149 -5.23 1.00 -3.05
N ARG A 150 -4.21 1.44 -3.79
CA ARG A 150 -3.27 0.54 -4.47
C ARG A 150 -2.59 -0.43 -3.48
N THR A 151 -2.19 0.07 -2.31
CA THR A 151 -1.53 -0.75 -1.28
C THR A 151 -2.49 -1.79 -0.70
N VAL A 152 -3.75 -1.41 -0.45
CA VAL A 152 -4.82 -2.32 0.00
C VAL A 152 -5.09 -3.40 -1.05
N ASP A 153 -5.22 -3.01 -2.31
CA ASP A 153 -5.51 -3.93 -3.40
C ASP A 153 -4.42 -4.98 -3.58
N ILE A 154 -3.15 -4.56 -3.59
CA ILE A 154 -2.02 -5.49 -3.69
C ILE A 154 -2.01 -6.44 -2.49
N ALA A 155 -2.09 -5.91 -1.27
CA ALA A 155 -2.08 -6.72 -0.05
C ALA A 155 -3.21 -7.76 -0.04
N SER A 156 -4.41 -7.36 -0.48
CA SER A 156 -5.59 -8.21 -0.51
C SER A 156 -5.52 -9.26 -1.63
N LYS A 157 -4.99 -8.91 -2.80
CA LYS A 157 -4.72 -9.87 -3.88
C LYS A 157 -3.70 -10.92 -3.44
N GLU A 158 -2.57 -10.50 -2.87
CA GLU A 158 -1.56 -11.43 -2.37
C GLU A 158 -2.09 -12.34 -1.26
N ALA A 159 -2.90 -11.83 -0.34
CA ALA A 159 -3.53 -12.63 0.71
C ALA A 159 -4.49 -13.68 0.14
N ARG A 160 -5.34 -13.30 -0.82
CA ARG A 160 -6.25 -14.22 -1.51
C ARG A 160 -5.47 -15.28 -2.31
N THR A 161 -4.39 -14.89 -3.00
CA THR A 161 -3.52 -15.83 -3.74
C THR A 161 -2.83 -16.82 -2.80
N ALA A 162 -2.31 -16.36 -1.65
CA ALA A 162 -1.70 -17.21 -0.66
C ALA A 162 -2.71 -18.22 -0.06
N TRP A 163 -3.93 -17.77 0.23
CA TRP A 163 -5.01 -18.64 0.70
C TRP A 163 -5.39 -19.71 -0.34
N LEU A 164 -5.50 -19.32 -1.61
CA LEU A 164 -5.81 -20.25 -2.70
C LEU A 164 -4.67 -21.26 -2.90
N THR A 165 -3.41 -20.82 -2.79
CA THR A 165 -2.23 -21.69 -2.83
C THR A 165 -2.29 -22.75 -1.74
N TRP A 166 -2.52 -22.33 -0.49
CA TRP A 166 -2.67 -23.22 0.65
C TRP A 166 -3.84 -24.22 0.46
N LEU A 167 -4.98 -23.76 -0.07
CA LEU A 167 -6.12 -24.63 -0.34
C LEU A 167 -5.77 -25.71 -1.36
N MET A 168 -5.10 -25.33 -2.45
CA MET A 168 -4.68 -26.25 -3.52
C MET A 168 -3.64 -27.27 -3.02
N GLU A 169 -2.67 -26.82 -2.21
CA GLU A 169 -1.66 -27.71 -1.62
C GLU A 169 -2.28 -28.76 -0.69
N ASN A 170 -3.27 -28.38 0.13
CA ASN A 170 -4.00 -29.33 0.97
C ASN A 170 -4.87 -30.33 0.18
N MET A 171 -5.16 -30.03 -1.08
CA MET A 171 -5.81 -30.95 -2.01
C MET A 171 -4.80 -31.84 -2.76
N GLY A 172 -3.51 -31.75 -2.45
CA GLY A 172 -2.44 -32.53 -3.09
C GLY A 172 -1.98 -31.95 -4.43
N ILE A 173 -2.27 -30.67 -4.69
CA ILE A 173 -2.02 -30.02 -5.97
C ILE A 173 -0.83 -29.08 -5.83
N ASN A 174 0.01 -29.00 -6.86
CA ASN A 174 1.18 -28.14 -6.84
C ASN A 174 0.77 -26.66 -6.72
N GLY A 175 1.10 -26.04 -5.58
CA GLY A 175 0.84 -24.62 -5.30
C GLY A 175 1.43 -23.65 -6.34
N ASN A 176 2.51 -24.03 -7.03
CA ASN A 176 3.10 -23.21 -8.10
C ASN A 176 2.10 -22.90 -9.22
N ARG A 177 1.11 -23.79 -9.44
CA ARG A 177 0.09 -23.57 -10.46
C ARG A 177 -0.75 -22.32 -10.19
N VAL A 178 -1.02 -22.02 -8.92
CA VAL A 178 -1.73 -20.81 -8.52
C VAL A 178 -0.92 -19.57 -8.89
N SER A 179 0.40 -19.59 -8.67
CA SER A 179 1.29 -18.49 -9.03
C SER A 179 1.37 -18.27 -10.55
N GLU A 180 1.49 -19.34 -11.34
CA GLU A 180 1.52 -19.27 -12.81
C GLU A 180 0.24 -18.64 -13.38
N VAL A 181 -0.93 -19.12 -12.92
CA VAL A 181 -2.23 -18.61 -13.34
C VAL A 181 -2.42 -17.15 -12.91
N TYR A 182 -2.00 -16.80 -11.70
CA TYR A 182 -2.04 -15.42 -11.21
C TYR A 182 -1.16 -14.48 -12.05
N GLU A 183 0.06 -14.91 -12.39
CA GLU A 183 0.99 -14.10 -13.19
C GLU A 183 0.45 -13.86 -14.60
N TYR A 184 -0.10 -14.90 -15.25
CA TYR A 184 -0.74 -14.77 -16.54
C TYR A 184 -1.89 -13.76 -16.49
N LEU A 185 -2.84 -13.96 -15.57
CA LEU A 185 -4.02 -13.12 -15.43
C LEU A 185 -3.65 -11.66 -15.13
N SER A 186 -2.63 -11.41 -14.33
CA SER A 186 -2.16 -10.06 -13.98
C SER A 186 -1.64 -9.26 -15.18
N LYS A 187 -1.22 -9.93 -16.26
CA LYS A 187 -0.77 -9.30 -17.51
C LYS A 187 -1.93 -9.00 -18.47
N THR A 188 -3.12 -9.51 -18.19
CA THR A 188 -4.31 -9.33 -19.05
C THR A 188 -5.07 -8.05 -18.69
N ARG A 189 -5.69 -7.42 -19.70
CA ARG A 189 -6.55 -6.24 -19.48
C ARG A 189 -7.81 -6.54 -18.68
N ASN A 190 -8.37 -7.75 -18.83
CA ASN A 190 -9.59 -8.16 -18.16
C ASN A 190 -9.47 -9.62 -17.66
N PRO A 191 -8.88 -9.83 -16.47
CA PRO A 191 -8.69 -11.15 -15.89
C PRO A 191 -10.00 -11.94 -15.74
N LEU A 192 -11.09 -11.26 -15.37
CA LEU A 192 -12.39 -11.90 -15.16
C LEU A 192 -13.02 -12.40 -16.47
N ALA A 193 -12.80 -11.71 -17.59
CA ALA A 193 -13.25 -12.18 -18.90
C ALA A 193 -12.50 -13.44 -19.34
N VAL A 194 -11.17 -13.47 -19.15
CA VAL A 194 -10.34 -14.65 -19.43
C VAL A 194 -10.80 -15.87 -18.63
N ILE A 195 -11.09 -15.68 -17.33
CA ILE A 195 -11.59 -16.76 -16.49
C ILE A 195 -12.94 -17.29 -17.00
N ARG A 196 -13.86 -16.41 -17.41
CA ARG A 196 -15.17 -16.83 -17.96
C ARG A 196 -15.04 -17.62 -19.26
N LEU A 197 -14.14 -17.22 -20.15
CA LEU A 197 -13.86 -17.94 -21.40
C LEU A 197 -13.34 -19.36 -21.12
N ALA A 198 -12.43 -19.50 -20.15
CA ALA A 198 -11.91 -20.79 -19.72
C ALA A 198 -13.00 -21.70 -19.13
N GLU A 199 -13.94 -21.14 -18.36
CA GLU A 199 -15.09 -21.89 -17.82
C GLU A 199 -16.05 -22.37 -18.91
N SER A 200 -16.25 -21.58 -19.98
CA SER A 200 -17.03 -22.00 -21.14
C SER A 200 -16.30 -22.97 -22.06
N GLY A 201 -15.01 -23.26 -21.79
CA GLY A 201 -14.17 -24.08 -22.66
C GLY A 201 -13.75 -23.39 -23.96
N ASP A 202 -13.89 -22.07 -24.06
CA ASP A 202 -13.48 -21.28 -25.22
C ASP A 202 -12.05 -20.76 -25.02
N TYR A 203 -11.09 -21.45 -25.64
CA TYR A 203 -9.67 -21.13 -25.56
C TYR A 203 -9.11 -20.46 -26.81
N SER A 204 -9.98 -20.07 -27.75
CA SER A 204 -9.58 -19.52 -29.06
C SER A 204 -8.61 -18.33 -28.94
N GLU A 205 -8.85 -17.44 -27.98
CA GLU A 205 -8.06 -16.23 -27.72
C GLU A 205 -7.12 -16.35 -26.50
N ILE A 206 -7.12 -17.50 -25.80
CA ILE A 206 -6.41 -17.70 -24.51
C ILE A 206 -5.67 -19.04 -24.46
N GLN A 207 -5.07 -19.46 -25.57
CA GLN A 207 -4.36 -20.75 -25.71
C GLN A 207 -3.24 -20.93 -24.67
N ASP A 208 -2.50 -19.87 -24.37
CA ASP A 208 -1.45 -19.89 -23.33
C ASP A 208 -2.05 -20.18 -21.94
N PHE A 209 -3.28 -19.72 -21.69
CA PHE A 209 -4.01 -20.00 -20.45
C PHE A 209 -4.49 -21.44 -20.40
N GLU A 210 -4.95 -22.00 -21.53
CA GLU A 210 -5.33 -23.41 -21.64
C GLU A 210 -4.18 -24.33 -21.24
N ALA A 211 -2.96 -24.01 -21.69
CA ALA A 211 -1.76 -24.79 -21.38
C ALA A 211 -1.48 -24.88 -19.88
N LEU A 212 -1.87 -23.87 -19.09
CA LEU A 212 -1.74 -23.87 -17.63
C LEU A 212 -2.80 -24.75 -16.96
N LEU A 213 -3.94 -24.97 -17.60
CA LEU A 213 -5.09 -25.69 -17.03
C LEU A 213 -5.22 -27.14 -17.52
N LYS A 214 -4.55 -27.50 -18.63
CA LYS A 214 -4.76 -28.77 -19.33
C LYS A 214 -4.53 -30.02 -18.48
N ASP A 215 -3.59 -29.96 -17.53
CA ASP A 215 -3.19 -31.10 -16.69
C ASP A 215 -4.07 -31.22 -15.42
N LEU A 216 -5.04 -30.32 -15.24
CA LEU A 216 -5.96 -30.33 -14.11
C LEU A 216 -7.25 -31.03 -14.49
N ASP A 217 -7.73 -31.91 -13.61
CA ASP A 217 -9.08 -32.47 -13.70
C ASP A 217 -10.14 -31.35 -13.57
N GLU A 218 -11.36 -31.66 -13.99
CA GLU A 218 -12.46 -30.69 -14.03
C GLU A 218 -12.78 -30.08 -12.67
N SER A 219 -12.75 -30.87 -11.59
CA SER A 219 -13.05 -30.40 -10.24
C SER A 219 -11.99 -29.40 -9.78
N THR A 220 -10.72 -29.78 -9.92
CA THR A 220 -9.57 -28.93 -9.59
C THR A 220 -9.58 -27.63 -10.40
N ARG A 221 -9.82 -27.73 -11.71
CA ARG A 221 -9.88 -26.56 -12.60
C ARG A 221 -10.96 -25.59 -12.17
N ASN A 222 -12.15 -26.10 -11.83
CA ASN A 222 -13.26 -25.29 -11.35
C ASN A 222 -12.94 -24.58 -10.02
N ILE A 223 -12.24 -25.26 -9.09
CA ILE A 223 -11.81 -24.65 -7.83
C ILE A 223 -10.79 -23.54 -8.10
N LEU A 224 -9.79 -23.79 -8.94
CA LEU A 224 -8.77 -22.81 -9.30
C LEU A 224 -9.37 -21.57 -9.96
N LEU A 225 -10.26 -21.75 -10.95
CA LEU A 225 -10.91 -20.66 -11.66
C LEU A 225 -11.82 -19.84 -10.74
N ASN A 226 -12.63 -20.50 -9.90
CA ASN A 226 -13.48 -19.80 -8.92
C ASN A 226 -12.64 -19.07 -7.87
N GLY A 227 -11.55 -19.67 -7.40
CA GLY A 227 -10.59 -19.01 -6.51
C GLY A 227 -9.98 -17.76 -7.17
N MET A 228 -9.58 -17.85 -8.43
CA MET A 228 -9.03 -16.70 -9.17
C MET A 228 -10.06 -15.60 -9.42
N LYS A 229 -11.34 -15.92 -9.61
CA LYS A 229 -12.40 -14.89 -9.62
C LYS A 229 -12.42 -14.12 -8.30
N VAL A 230 -12.26 -14.80 -7.17
CA VAL A 230 -12.20 -14.14 -5.86
C VAL A 230 -10.94 -13.27 -5.76
N VAL A 231 -9.78 -13.76 -6.22
CA VAL A 231 -8.51 -12.99 -6.22
C VAL A 231 -8.61 -11.70 -7.03
N PHE A 232 -9.20 -11.76 -8.23
CA PHE A 232 -9.29 -10.61 -9.16
C PHE A 232 -10.57 -9.79 -9.03
N ARG A 233 -11.46 -10.12 -8.08
CA ARG A 233 -12.63 -9.28 -7.80
C ARG A 233 -12.18 -7.97 -7.15
N ASP A 234 -12.64 -6.86 -7.71
CA ASP A 234 -12.46 -5.53 -7.12
C ASP A 234 -13.10 -5.46 -5.74
N ILE A 235 -12.43 -4.78 -4.81
CA ILE A 235 -12.96 -4.52 -3.48
C ILE A 235 -13.84 -3.27 -3.62
N THR A 236 -15.13 -3.48 -3.82
CA THR A 236 -16.16 -2.41 -3.79
C THR A 236 -16.46 -1.95 -2.38
#